data_AF-A0A354JVB2-F1
#
_entry.id   AF-A0A354JVB2-F1
#
_cell.length_a   1.000
_cell.length_b   1.000
_cell.length_c   1.000
_cell.angle_alpha   90.00
_cell.angle_beta   90.00
_cell.angle_gamma   90.00
#
_symmetry.space_group_name_H-M   'P 1'
#
loop_
_entity.id
_entity.type
_entity.pdbx_description
1 polymer ?
#
loop_
_entity_poly.entity_id
_entity_poly.type
_entity_poly.pdbx_seq_one_letter_code
_entity_poly.pdbx_strand_id
1 'polypeptide(L)'
;MANDRKTGIKHFVTLMLFLISYLVVVTVIPHEGRFKYEFQKGRPWMHEDLYAPFDFPVYKTEQELFSERSKLLKEFKSFYLFDSTVQHQQVEKFKSDFDELFKKFISTGSITQPSRVNLKKDIEKVKHAIADYLNQIYFKGIIDQNESDISNSMLREGLVVIINNVANDKWFDEVYTVQKAIKQLDAYAVDATKGINPELVRFWNNFSLKEYIQPNLFYDEIATQKFRNELISNISDTKGLVQEGEKIVVKGEIVNSDVYQILASLKKEYGKRLGSKNLYAILLGNMLLIAALYIGLFLFLLKFRNELLKNNRKLLFILLLITLTVLISALIIKTSTISMLVIPLAIVPIFVI
;
A
#
# COMPACT_ATOMS: atom_id res chain seq x y z
N MET A 1 -48.12 3.98 59.77
CA MET A 1 -46.95 4.75 59.26
C MET A 1 -45.69 3.91 59.01
N ALA A 2 -45.22 3.05 59.92
CA ALA A 2 -44.01 2.24 59.67
C ALA A 2 -44.20 1.13 58.60
N ASN A 3 -45.42 0.63 58.42
CA ASN A 3 -45.71 -0.44 57.45
C ASN A 3 -45.79 0.09 56.01
N ASP A 4 -46.40 1.27 55.78
CA ASP A 4 -46.49 1.90 54.45
C ASP A 4 -45.13 2.34 53.89
N ARG A 5 -44.20 2.78 54.76
CA ARG A 5 -42.82 3.08 54.33
C ARG A 5 -42.08 1.82 53.88
N LYS A 6 -42.30 0.66 54.53
CA LYS A 6 -41.65 -0.61 54.17
C LYS A 6 -42.18 -1.19 52.86
N THR A 7 -43.46 -1.03 52.55
CA THR A 7 -44.04 -1.42 51.25
C THR A 7 -43.56 -0.51 50.12
N GLY A 8 -43.51 0.81 50.33
CA GLY A 8 -42.97 1.76 49.35
C GLY A 8 -41.53 1.47 48.94
N ILE A 9 -40.65 1.20 49.92
CA ILE A 9 -39.23 0.85 49.67
C ILE A 9 -39.13 -0.46 48.87
N LYS A 10 -39.97 -1.46 49.13
CA LYS A 10 -39.94 -2.73 48.38
C LYS A 10 -40.32 -2.55 46.90
N HIS A 11 -41.39 -1.81 46.61
CA HIS A 11 -41.79 -1.53 45.23
C HIS A 11 -40.72 -0.73 44.47
N PHE A 12 -40.07 0.22 45.15
CA PHE A 12 -38.96 0.96 44.58
C PHE A 12 -37.77 0.07 44.21
N VAL A 13 -37.38 -0.87 45.10
CA VAL A 13 -36.30 -1.83 44.83
C VAL A 13 -36.65 -2.74 43.65
N THR A 14 -37.89 -3.25 43.58
CA THR A 14 -38.36 -4.06 42.45
C THR A 14 -38.24 -3.30 41.13
N LEU A 15 -38.74 -2.05 41.06
CA LEU A 15 -38.65 -1.23 39.85
C LEU A 15 -37.20 -0.96 39.44
N MET A 16 -36.31 -0.68 40.40
CA MET A 16 -34.89 -0.51 40.13
C MET A 16 -34.23 -1.77 39.56
N LEU A 17 -34.56 -2.96 40.07
CA LEU A 17 -34.03 -4.21 39.54
C LEU A 17 -34.44 -4.46 38.08
N PHE A 18 -35.71 -4.21 37.74
CA PHE A 18 -36.18 -4.30 36.34
C PHE A 18 -35.50 -3.26 35.46
N LEU A 19 -35.37 -2.02 35.92
CA LEU A 19 -34.75 -0.93 35.16
C LEU A 19 -33.27 -1.22 34.87
N ILE A 20 -32.51 -1.68 35.88
CA ILE A 20 -31.10 -2.03 35.72
C ILE A 20 -30.95 -3.18 34.72
N SER A 21 -31.74 -4.25 34.88
CA SER A 21 -31.70 -5.39 33.96
C SER A 21 -32.05 -4.98 32.53
N TYR A 22 -33.08 -4.15 32.36
CA TYR A 22 -33.46 -3.57 31.07
C TYR A 22 -32.31 -2.78 30.43
N LEU A 23 -31.68 -1.87 31.16
CA LEU A 23 -30.58 -1.05 30.66
C LEU A 23 -29.37 -1.90 30.27
N VAL A 24 -29.05 -2.94 31.05
CA VAL A 24 -27.97 -3.88 30.69
C VAL A 24 -28.33 -4.63 29.40
N VAL A 25 -29.55 -5.15 29.26
CA VAL A 25 -29.96 -5.88 28.06
C VAL A 25 -29.95 -4.99 26.82
N VAL A 26 -30.50 -3.78 26.91
CA VAL A 26 -30.50 -2.80 25.81
C VAL A 26 -29.08 -2.47 25.38
N THR A 27 -28.15 -2.24 26.31
CA THR A 27 -26.77 -1.86 25.96
C THR A 27 -25.96 -3.01 25.35
N VAL A 28 -26.28 -4.26 25.71
CA VAL A 28 -25.54 -5.46 25.30
C VAL A 28 -25.99 -6.00 23.93
N ILE A 29 -27.26 -5.82 23.55
CA ILE A 29 -27.77 -6.31 22.27
C ILE A 29 -27.07 -5.59 21.11
N PRO A 30 -26.53 -6.31 20.10
CA PRO A 30 -25.91 -5.67 18.95
C PRO A 30 -26.97 -4.93 18.11
N HIS A 31 -26.74 -3.64 17.84
CA HIS A 31 -27.68 -2.75 17.15
C HIS A 31 -27.43 -2.63 15.64
N GLU A 32 -26.72 -3.59 15.04
CA GLU A 32 -26.32 -3.53 13.64
C GLU A 32 -27.33 -4.24 12.74
N GLY A 33 -27.76 -3.55 11.68
CA GLY A 33 -28.45 -4.22 10.58
C GLY A 33 -27.49 -5.18 9.89
N ARG A 34 -27.73 -6.48 10.03
CA ARG A 34 -26.87 -7.51 9.43
C ARG A 34 -27.26 -7.76 8.00
N PHE A 35 -26.27 -8.07 7.17
CA PHE A 35 -26.51 -8.71 5.89
C PHE A 35 -27.15 -10.09 6.17
N LYS A 36 -28.38 -10.27 5.68
CA LYS A 36 -29.25 -11.41 6.04
C LYS A 36 -28.77 -12.77 5.52
N TYR A 37 -27.84 -12.80 4.57
CA TYR A 37 -27.43 -14.02 3.90
C TYR A 37 -26.05 -14.50 4.34
N GLU A 38 -25.98 -15.79 4.67
CA GLU A 38 -24.71 -16.51 4.83
C GLU A 38 -24.32 -17.18 3.52
N PHE A 39 -23.04 -17.09 3.17
CA PHE A 39 -22.49 -17.63 1.93
C PHE A 39 -21.04 -18.07 2.11
N GLN A 40 -20.64 -19.09 1.36
CA GLN A 40 -19.29 -19.64 1.37
C GLN A 40 -18.85 -19.90 -0.07
N LYS A 41 -17.59 -19.60 -0.38
CA LYS A 41 -17.00 -19.87 -1.69
C LYS A 41 -17.01 -21.39 -1.97
N GLY A 42 -17.44 -21.77 -3.17
CA GLY A 42 -17.52 -23.16 -3.63
C GLY A 42 -18.76 -23.93 -3.16
N ARG A 43 -19.67 -23.33 -2.39
CA ARG A 43 -20.95 -23.96 -2.01
C ARG A 43 -22.12 -23.42 -2.83
N PRO A 44 -23.20 -24.20 -3.00
CA PRO A 44 -24.44 -23.70 -3.61
C PRO A 44 -25.07 -22.57 -2.78
N TRP A 45 -25.67 -21.60 -3.46
CA TRP A 45 -26.47 -20.54 -2.86
C TRP A 45 -27.79 -21.12 -2.36
N MET A 46 -27.99 -21.09 -1.04
CA MET A 46 -29.15 -21.74 -0.38
C MET A 46 -30.38 -20.84 -0.25
N HIS A 47 -30.28 -19.57 -0.63
CA HIS A 47 -31.34 -18.57 -0.47
C HIS A 47 -32.05 -18.31 -1.80
N GLU A 48 -33.14 -17.54 -1.76
CA GLU A 48 -33.81 -17.06 -2.97
C GLU A 48 -32.88 -16.19 -3.83
N ASP A 49 -33.25 -16.03 -5.10
CA ASP A 49 -32.51 -15.22 -6.07
C ASP A 49 -32.19 -13.84 -5.52
N LEU A 50 -30.91 -13.46 -5.61
CA LEU A 50 -30.42 -12.20 -5.10
C LEU A 50 -30.18 -11.23 -6.24
N TYR A 51 -30.90 -10.12 -6.19
CA TYR A 51 -30.68 -8.94 -7.01
C TYR A 51 -30.04 -7.84 -6.16
N ALA A 52 -29.21 -7.02 -6.78
CA ALA A 52 -28.55 -5.89 -6.14
C ALA A 52 -29.58 -4.87 -5.63
N PRO A 53 -29.61 -4.56 -4.32
CA PRO A 53 -30.59 -3.64 -3.75
C PRO A 53 -30.25 -2.15 -3.95
N PHE A 54 -29.05 -1.84 -4.43
CA PHE A 54 -28.54 -0.49 -4.71
C PHE A 54 -27.24 -0.62 -5.51
N ASP A 55 -26.73 0.49 -6.05
CA ASP A 55 -25.41 0.53 -6.69
C ASP A 55 -24.26 0.39 -5.68
N PHE A 56 -23.30 -0.49 -5.95
CA PHE A 56 -22.11 -0.66 -5.12
C PHE A 56 -20.86 -1.10 -5.88
N PRO A 57 -19.66 -0.68 -5.43
CA PRO A 57 -18.42 -1.10 -6.05
C PRO A 57 -18.05 -2.54 -5.66
N VAL A 58 -17.39 -3.25 -6.58
CA VAL A 58 -16.77 -4.55 -6.30
C VAL A 58 -15.33 -4.31 -5.86
N TYR A 59 -15.04 -4.59 -4.59
CA TYR A 59 -13.72 -4.45 -4.01
C TYR A 59 -12.78 -5.54 -4.50
N LYS A 60 -11.56 -5.16 -4.87
CA LYS A 60 -10.48 -6.11 -5.17
C LYS A 60 -10.07 -6.88 -3.91
N THR A 61 -9.59 -8.09 -4.10
CA THR A 61 -8.97 -8.89 -3.03
C THR A 61 -7.56 -8.39 -2.74
N GLU A 62 -7.05 -8.66 -1.54
CA GLU A 62 -5.65 -8.35 -1.18
C GLU A 62 -4.65 -9.01 -2.14
N GLN A 63 -4.96 -10.20 -2.63
CA GLN A 63 -4.12 -10.92 -3.61
C GLN A 63 -4.11 -10.21 -4.97
N GLU A 64 -5.27 -9.76 -5.46
CA GLU A 64 -5.37 -8.96 -6.69
C GLU A 64 -4.57 -7.66 -6.54
N LEU A 65 -4.78 -6.90 -5.47
CA LEU A 65 -4.06 -5.65 -5.19
C LEU A 65 -2.55 -5.87 -5.08
N PHE A 66 -2.12 -6.92 -4.38
CA PHE A 66 -0.70 -7.26 -4.27
C PHE A 66 -0.10 -7.62 -5.63
N SER A 67 -0.83 -8.37 -6.45
CA SER A 67 -0.38 -8.75 -7.79
C SER A 67 -0.28 -7.55 -8.73
N GLU A 68 -1.23 -6.62 -8.67
CA GLU A 68 -1.21 -5.36 -9.44
C GLU A 68 -0.04 -4.47 -9.00
N ARG A 69 0.13 -4.27 -7.68
CA ARG A 69 1.29 -3.55 -7.11
C ARG A 69 2.61 -4.15 -7.58
N SER A 70 2.73 -5.48 -7.50
CA SER A 70 3.93 -6.20 -7.90
C SER A 70 4.22 -6.08 -9.40
N LYS A 71 3.18 -6.00 -10.25
CA LYS A 71 3.35 -5.77 -11.69
C LYS A 71 3.83 -4.35 -11.96
N LEU A 72 3.20 -3.35 -11.36
CA LEU A 72 3.59 -1.94 -11.53
C LEU A 72 5.02 -1.68 -11.03
N LEU A 73 5.42 -2.32 -9.93
CA LEU A 73 6.79 -2.21 -9.41
C LEU A 73 7.84 -2.88 -10.30
N LYS A 74 7.47 -3.81 -11.18
CA LYS A 74 8.38 -4.41 -12.17
C LYS A 74 8.58 -3.55 -13.42
N GLU A 75 7.73 -2.56 -13.62
CA GLU A 75 7.83 -1.60 -14.74
C GLU A 75 8.33 -0.23 -14.25
N PHE A 76 8.73 -0.17 -12.98
CA PHE A 76 9.15 1.04 -12.30
C PHE A 76 10.56 1.45 -12.71
N LYS A 77 10.71 2.69 -13.16
CA LYS A 77 12.01 3.27 -13.53
C LYS A 77 12.55 4.17 -12.43
N SER A 78 13.85 4.06 -12.18
CA SER A 78 14.57 4.95 -11.26
C SER A 78 14.88 6.29 -11.93
N PHE A 79 14.83 7.37 -11.15
CA PHE A 79 15.10 8.72 -11.63
C PHE A 79 16.55 9.12 -11.34
N TYR A 80 17.17 9.76 -12.31
CA TYR A 80 18.54 10.26 -12.23
C TYR A 80 18.58 11.73 -12.67
N LEU A 81 19.31 12.56 -11.92
CA LEU A 81 19.58 13.95 -12.25
C LEU A 81 20.85 14.04 -13.09
N PHE A 82 20.75 14.72 -14.23
CA PHE A 82 21.91 15.02 -15.07
C PHE A 82 22.56 16.32 -14.64
N ASP A 83 23.82 16.25 -14.21
CA ASP A 83 24.63 17.42 -13.90
C ASP A 83 25.51 17.80 -15.09
N SER A 84 25.10 18.85 -15.80
CA SER A 84 25.85 19.40 -16.93
C SER A 84 27.17 20.09 -16.52
N THR A 85 27.32 20.47 -15.24
CA THR A 85 28.52 21.18 -14.76
C THR A 85 29.72 20.26 -14.67
N VAL A 86 29.52 18.98 -14.32
CA VAL A 86 30.58 17.96 -14.25
C VAL A 86 31.24 17.78 -15.60
N GLN A 87 30.46 17.71 -16.68
CA GLN A 87 30.99 17.59 -18.04
C GLN A 87 31.96 18.75 -18.36
N HIS A 88 31.51 19.98 -18.14
CA HIS A 88 32.31 21.17 -18.43
C HIS A 88 33.59 21.20 -17.58
N GLN A 89 33.47 20.92 -16.27
CA GLN A 89 34.60 20.91 -15.35
C GLN A 89 35.65 19.86 -15.73
N GLN A 90 35.24 18.64 -16.04
CA GLN A 90 36.18 17.54 -16.32
C GLN A 90 36.85 17.68 -17.68
N VAL A 91 36.14 18.19 -18.69
CA VAL A 91 36.71 18.46 -20.02
C VAL A 91 37.71 19.60 -19.97
N GLU A 92 37.42 20.70 -19.24
CA GLU A 92 38.37 21.80 -19.08
C GLU A 92 39.58 21.42 -18.22
N LYS A 93 39.36 20.64 -17.16
CA LYS A 93 40.45 20.07 -16.35
C LYS A 93 41.38 19.20 -17.21
N PHE A 94 40.82 18.33 -18.05
CA PHE A 94 41.59 17.52 -19.00
C PHE A 94 42.47 18.39 -19.91
N LYS A 95 41.89 19.41 -20.55
CA LYS A 95 42.64 20.30 -21.46
C LYS A 95 43.76 21.04 -20.73
N SER A 96 43.49 21.57 -19.55
CA SER A 96 44.46 22.33 -18.74
C SER A 96 45.62 21.45 -18.29
N ASP A 97 45.32 20.30 -17.69
CA ASP A 97 46.34 19.37 -17.20
C ASP A 97 47.20 18.84 -18.34
N PHE A 98 46.57 18.56 -19.49
CA PHE A 98 47.28 18.15 -20.70
C PHE A 98 48.26 19.21 -21.19
N ASP A 99 47.82 20.47 -21.28
CA ASP A 99 48.66 21.59 -21.74
C ASP A 99 49.84 21.82 -20.80
N GLU A 100 49.63 21.70 -19.49
CA GLU A 100 50.69 21.82 -18.48
C GLU A 100 51.72 20.68 -18.59
N LEU A 101 51.25 19.43 -18.64
CA LEU A 101 52.10 18.25 -18.74
C LEU A 101 52.87 18.22 -20.07
N PHE A 102 52.22 18.60 -21.17
CA PHE A 102 52.86 18.67 -22.48
C PHE A 102 53.94 19.76 -22.51
N LYS A 103 53.69 20.93 -21.90
CA LYS A 103 54.71 21.98 -21.77
C LYS A 103 55.94 21.49 -21.00
N LYS A 104 55.74 20.77 -19.89
CA LYS A 104 56.84 20.15 -19.12
C LYS A 104 57.61 19.13 -19.95
N PHE A 105 56.92 18.24 -20.66
CA PHE A 105 57.51 17.23 -21.55
C PHE A 105 58.40 17.85 -22.64
N ILE A 106 57.90 18.87 -23.36
CA ILE A 106 58.68 19.56 -24.39
C ILE A 106 59.87 20.36 -23.80
N SER A 107 59.74 20.90 -22.60
CA SER A 107 60.82 21.66 -21.95
C SER A 107 61.96 20.78 -21.43
N THR A 108 61.69 19.51 -21.15
CA THR A 108 62.66 18.54 -20.59
C THR A 108 63.27 17.63 -21.66
N GLY A 109 62.60 17.45 -22.81
CA GLY A 109 63.11 16.66 -23.92
C GLY A 109 64.06 17.43 -24.86
N SER A 110 65.14 16.79 -25.30
CA SER A 110 66.10 17.32 -26.29
C SER A 110 65.55 17.32 -27.73
N ILE A 111 64.36 17.91 -27.95
CA ILE A 111 63.68 17.91 -29.26
C ILE A 111 64.15 19.12 -30.09
N THR A 112 64.54 18.92 -31.36
CA THR A 112 64.94 19.98 -32.31
C THR A 112 63.77 20.86 -32.80
N GLN A 113 64.00 22.15 -33.06
CA GLN A 113 62.97 23.17 -33.39
C GLN A 113 61.96 22.79 -34.51
N PRO A 114 62.37 22.20 -35.65
CA PRO A 114 61.43 21.83 -36.73
C PRO A 114 60.50 20.69 -36.32
N SER A 115 61.01 19.74 -35.54
CA SER A 115 60.26 18.60 -35.00
C SER A 115 59.22 19.06 -33.97
N ARG A 116 59.45 20.18 -33.26
CA ARG A 116 58.51 20.73 -32.26
C ARG A 116 57.21 21.25 -32.88
N VAL A 117 57.25 21.85 -34.07
CA VAL A 117 56.06 22.44 -34.70
C VAL A 117 55.10 21.35 -35.19
N ASN A 118 55.63 20.31 -35.82
CA ASN A 118 54.83 19.17 -36.28
C ASN A 118 54.30 18.34 -35.08
N LEU A 119 55.13 18.11 -34.06
CA LEU A 119 54.68 17.47 -32.81
C LEU A 119 53.53 18.23 -32.17
N LYS A 120 53.64 19.56 -32.07
CA LYS A 120 52.59 20.40 -31.48
C LYS A 120 51.30 20.33 -32.30
N LYS A 121 51.38 20.26 -33.63
CA LYS A 121 50.17 20.14 -34.45
C LYS A 121 49.46 18.80 -34.27
N ASP A 122 50.22 17.70 -34.22
CA ASP A 122 49.63 16.37 -34.12
C ASP A 122 49.09 16.07 -32.72
N ILE A 123 49.78 16.54 -31.67
CA ILE A 123 49.32 16.36 -30.28
C ILE A 123 48.07 17.18 -29.96
N GLU A 124 47.91 18.38 -30.55
CA GLU A 124 46.69 19.18 -30.41
C GLU A 124 45.49 18.50 -31.08
N LYS A 125 45.68 17.85 -32.23
CA LYS A 125 44.61 17.05 -32.85
C LYS A 125 44.16 15.91 -31.94
N VAL A 126 45.11 15.22 -31.31
CA VAL A 126 44.82 14.15 -30.33
C VAL A 126 44.06 14.70 -29.14
N LYS A 127 44.52 15.82 -28.57
CA LYS A 127 43.85 16.52 -27.47
C LYS A 127 42.40 16.83 -27.81
N HIS A 128 42.15 17.43 -28.97
CA HIS A 128 40.80 17.74 -29.43
C HIS A 128 39.95 16.49 -29.65
N ALA A 129 40.50 15.47 -30.32
CA ALA A 129 39.78 14.22 -30.56
C ALA A 129 39.33 13.53 -29.26
N ILE A 130 40.20 13.50 -28.24
CA ILE A 130 39.87 12.92 -26.93
C ILE A 130 38.92 13.82 -26.14
N ALA A 131 39.09 15.15 -26.18
CA ALA A 131 38.15 16.07 -25.53
C ALA A 131 36.73 15.95 -26.13
N ASP A 132 36.63 15.79 -27.45
CA ASP A 132 35.35 15.59 -28.14
C ASP A 132 34.72 14.24 -27.79
N TYR A 133 35.52 13.17 -27.71
CA TYR A 133 35.01 11.87 -27.29
C TYR A 133 34.60 11.86 -25.81
N LEU A 134 35.35 12.54 -24.94
CA LEU A 134 35.00 12.75 -23.53
C LEU A 134 33.66 13.47 -23.42
N ASN A 135 33.43 14.53 -24.20
CA ASN A 135 32.13 15.19 -24.29
C ASN A 135 30.99 14.24 -24.71
N GLN A 136 31.24 13.34 -25.67
CA GLN A 136 30.22 12.35 -26.10
C GLN A 136 29.88 11.35 -25.00
N ILE A 137 30.88 10.88 -24.24
CA ILE A 137 30.66 9.99 -23.08
C ILE A 137 29.79 10.72 -22.04
N TYR A 138 30.14 11.97 -21.71
CA TYR A 138 29.40 12.77 -20.74
C TYR A 138 27.97 13.10 -21.19
N PHE A 139 27.75 13.35 -22.48
CA PHE A 139 26.42 13.61 -23.03
C PHE A 139 25.49 12.39 -22.92
N LYS A 140 26.04 11.18 -23.10
CA LYS A 140 25.31 9.93 -22.85
C LYS A 140 25.00 9.75 -21.37
N GLY A 141 25.95 10.11 -20.51
CA GLY A 141 25.83 10.14 -19.06
C GLY A 141 26.57 8.98 -18.38
N ILE A 142 27.11 9.25 -17.20
CA ILE A 142 27.97 8.38 -16.41
C ILE A 142 27.33 8.18 -15.03
N ILE A 143 26.96 6.94 -14.71
CA ILE A 143 26.37 6.57 -13.41
C ILE A 143 27.43 6.12 -12.41
N ASP A 144 27.20 6.44 -11.14
CA ASP A 144 28.02 5.99 -10.00
C ASP A 144 27.55 4.61 -9.49
N GLN A 145 27.64 3.59 -10.34
CA GLN A 145 27.29 2.22 -9.99
C GLN A 145 28.28 1.24 -10.64
N ASN A 146 28.65 0.19 -9.91
CA ASN A 146 29.42 -0.91 -10.48
C ASN A 146 28.51 -1.79 -11.32
N GLU A 147 29.04 -2.35 -12.42
CA GLU A 147 28.27 -3.26 -13.28
C GLU A 147 27.73 -4.48 -12.53
N SER A 148 28.41 -4.92 -11.47
CA SER A 148 27.95 -6.01 -10.58
C SER A 148 26.74 -5.68 -9.72
N ASP A 149 26.53 -4.38 -9.44
CA ASP A 149 25.46 -3.89 -8.56
C ASP A 149 24.21 -3.51 -9.37
N ILE A 150 24.32 -3.47 -10.70
CA ILE A 150 23.19 -3.28 -11.62
C ILE A 150 22.41 -4.59 -11.67
N SER A 151 21.33 -4.66 -10.90
CA SER A 151 20.41 -5.81 -10.93
C SER A 151 19.84 -6.05 -12.33
N ASN A 152 19.62 -7.32 -12.69
CA ASN A 152 18.87 -7.72 -13.89
C ASN A 152 17.47 -7.07 -13.97
N SER A 153 16.91 -6.61 -12.85
CA SER A 153 15.68 -5.81 -12.83
C SER A 153 15.90 -4.41 -13.43
N MET A 154 16.94 -3.70 -12.99
CA MET A 154 17.29 -2.36 -13.49
C MET A 154 17.56 -2.38 -15.00
N LEU A 155 18.28 -3.38 -15.50
CA LEU A 155 18.58 -3.53 -16.93
C LEU A 155 17.32 -3.65 -17.82
N ARG A 156 16.23 -4.24 -17.29
CA ARG A 156 14.97 -4.43 -18.03
C ARG A 156 14.00 -3.26 -17.89
N GLU A 157 14.12 -2.50 -16.81
CA GLU A 157 13.20 -1.41 -16.45
C GLU A 157 13.60 -0.10 -17.14
N GLY A 158 14.90 0.10 -17.39
CA GLY A 158 15.42 1.38 -17.89
C GLY A 158 15.48 2.43 -16.80
N LEU A 159 15.83 3.66 -17.17
CA LEU A 159 16.03 4.78 -16.25
C LEU A 159 15.47 6.08 -16.82
N VAL A 160 15.03 6.96 -15.94
CA VAL A 160 14.54 8.29 -16.32
C VAL A 160 15.62 9.31 -15.98
N VAL A 161 16.13 10.01 -16.98
CA VAL A 161 17.09 11.10 -16.81
C VAL A 161 16.38 12.44 -16.84
N ILE A 162 16.50 13.21 -15.77
CA ILE A 162 16.02 14.58 -15.69
C ILE A 162 17.13 15.50 -16.20
N ILE A 163 16.85 16.20 -17.31
CA ILE A 163 17.72 17.22 -17.90
C ILE A 163 16.93 18.53 -17.95
N ASN A 164 17.38 19.58 -17.26
CA ASN A 164 16.69 20.88 -17.22
C ASN A 164 15.19 20.78 -16.89
N ASN A 165 14.82 19.99 -15.87
CA ASN A 165 13.44 19.68 -15.45
C ASN A 165 12.59 18.89 -16.47
N VAL A 166 13.19 18.32 -17.52
CA VAL A 166 12.52 17.45 -18.47
C VAL A 166 12.96 16.01 -18.24
N ALA A 167 11.98 15.12 -18.04
CA ALA A 167 12.19 13.68 -17.90
C ALA A 167 12.40 13.03 -19.28
N ASN A 168 13.50 12.30 -19.44
CA ASN A 168 13.85 11.57 -20.65
C ASN A 168 14.03 10.10 -20.32
N ASP A 169 13.27 9.23 -20.97
CA ASP A 169 13.45 7.78 -20.86
C ASP A 169 14.75 7.37 -21.56
N LYS A 170 15.60 6.63 -20.84
CA LYS A 170 16.81 6.01 -21.38
C LYS A 170 16.91 4.56 -20.94
N TRP A 171 17.66 3.78 -21.71
CA TRP A 171 18.04 2.42 -21.31
C TRP A 171 19.41 2.41 -20.63
N PHE A 172 19.66 1.41 -19.78
CA PHE A 172 20.98 1.24 -19.15
C PHE A 172 22.11 1.03 -20.18
N ASP A 173 21.79 0.50 -21.36
CA ASP A 173 22.76 0.33 -22.45
C ASP A 173 23.21 1.66 -23.08
N GLU A 174 22.38 2.70 -22.96
CA GLU A 174 22.64 4.04 -23.52
C GLU A 174 23.52 4.90 -22.60
N VAL A 175 23.71 4.49 -21.35
CA VAL A 175 24.58 5.17 -20.37
C VAL A 175 25.87 4.38 -20.13
N TYR A 176 26.84 5.04 -19.50
CA TYR A 176 28.10 4.43 -19.09
C TYR A 176 28.17 4.26 -17.57
N THR A 177 28.72 3.15 -17.12
CA THR A 177 29.33 3.08 -15.79
C THR A 177 30.70 3.77 -15.84
N VAL A 178 31.23 4.19 -14.68
CA VAL A 178 32.59 4.73 -14.59
C VAL A 178 33.62 3.80 -15.25
N GLN A 179 33.51 2.49 -15.01
CA GLN A 179 34.43 1.49 -15.57
C GLN A 179 34.29 1.36 -17.09
N LYS A 180 33.06 1.31 -17.62
CA LYS A 180 32.78 1.26 -19.07
C LYS A 180 33.26 2.52 -19.76
N ALA A 181 33.07 3.69 -19.15
CA ALA A 181 33.54 4.98 -19.67
C ALA A 181 35.07 5.02 -19.77
N ILE A 182 35.79 4.63 -18.71
CA ILE A 182 37.25 4.57 -18.69
C ILE A 182 37.75 3.64 -19.80
N LYS A 183 37.23 2.40 -19.85
CA LYS A 183 37.64 1.41 -20.85
C LYS A 183 37.43 1.90 -22.30
N GLN A 184 36.30 2.56 -22.56
CA GLN A 184 35.97 3.10 -23.88
C GLN A 184 36.86 4.29 -24.25
N LEU A 185 37.14 5.18 -23.28
CA LEU A 185 38.02 6.33 -23.47
C LEU A 185 39.48 5.88 -23.72
N ASP A 186 39.98 4.92 -22.95
CA ASP A 186 41.32 4.35 -23.14
C ASP A 186 41.45 3.67 -24.51
N ALA A 187 40.46 2.87 -24.92
CA ALA A 187 40.46 2.22 -26.23
C ALA A 187 40.46 3.23 -27.39
N TYR A 188 39.64 4.28 -27.28
CA TYR A 188 39.60 5.35 -28.27
C TYR A 188 40.92 6.12 -28.32
N ALA A 189 41.52 6.40 -27.17
CA ALA A 189 42.79 7.08 -27.07
C ALA A 189 43.97 6.30 -27.69
N VAL A 190 44.00 4.98 -27.51
CA VAL A 190 44.98 4.11 -28.19
C VAL A 190 44.80 4.18 -29.70
N ASP A 191 43.57 4.23 -30.20
CA ASP A 191 43.30 4.36 -31.63
C ASP A 191 43.69 5.74 -32.17
N ALA A 192 43.32 6.80 -31.45
CA ALA A 192 43.63 8.19 -31.78
C ALA A 192 45.14 8.50 -31.80
N THR A 193 45.95 7.69 -31.11
CA THR A 193 47.42 7.83 -31.06
C THR A 193 48.16 6.94 -32.07
N LYS A 194 47.45 6.11 -32.86
CA LYS A 194 48.07 5.30 -33.92
C LYS A 194 48.65 6.18 -35.03
N GLY A 195 49.86 5.86 -35.47
CA GLY A 195 50.54 6.59 -36.55
C GLY A 195 51.18 7.91 -36.13
N ILE A 196 51.20 8.22 -34.84
CA ILE A 196 51.85 9.41 -34.29
C ILE A 196 53.30 9.09 -33.90
N ASN A 197 54.14 10.12 -33.81
CA ASN A 197 55.53 10.01 -33.34
C ASN A 197 55.65 9.19 -32.03
N PRO A 198 56.56 8.19 -31.95
CA PRO A 198 56.76 7.37 -30.75
C PRO A 198 56.98 8.14 -29.44
N GLU A 199 57.54 9.35 -29.49
CA GLU A 199 57.72 10.20 -28.30
C GLU A 199 56.37 10.70 -27.73
N LEU A 200 55.40 11.02 -28.59
CA LEU A 200 54.06 11.41 -28.17
C LEU A 200 53.26 10.24 -27.62
N VAL A 201 53.50 9.02 -28.13
CA VAL A 201 52.93 7.79 -27.58
C VAL A 201 53.45 7.56 -26.16
N ARG A 202 54.74 7.82 -25.89
CA ARG A 202 55.30 7.74 -24.53
C ARG A 202 54.71 8.76 -23.58
N PHE A 203 54.51 10.00 -24.04
CA PHE A 203 53.80 11.02 -23.28
C PHE A 203 52.39 10.55 -22.93
N TRP A 204 51.65 10.04 -23.92
CA TRP A 204 50.29 9.54 -23.76
C TRP A 204 50.18 8.40 -22.75
N ASN A 205 51.09 7.43 -22.79
CA ASN A 205 51.09 6.29 -21.87
C ASN A 205 51.30 6.68 -20.39
N ASN A 206 51.84 7.88 -20.12
CA ASN A 206 51.98 8.42 -18.77
C ASN A 206 50.79 9.28 -18.33
N PHE A 207 49.81 9.51 -19.22
CA PHE A 207 48.65 10.34 -18.96
C PHE A 207 47.45 9.45 -18.56
N SER A 208 46.95 9.63 -17.33
CA SER A 208 45.87 8.77 -16.81
C SER A 208 44.49 9.39 -17.05
N LEU A 209 43.76 8.85 -18.03
CA LEU A 209 42.44 9.36 -18.40
C LEU A 209 41.35 9.14 -17.33
N LYS A 210 41.57 8.16 -16.44
CA LYS A 210 40.64 7.84 -15.36
C LYS A 210 40.33 9.04 -14.45
N GLU A 211 41.25 10.00 -14.34
CA GLU A 211 41.13 11.17 -13.45
C GLU A 211 40.15 12.23 -13.97
N TYR A 212 39.69 12.08 -15.21
CA TYR A 212 38.73 12.95 -15.90
C TYR A 212 37.39 12.28 -16.14
N ILE A 213 37.19 11.08 -15.59
CA ILE A 213 35.91 10.39 -15.60
C ILE A 213 35.33 10.44 -14.19
N GLN A 214 34.24 11.19 -14.07
CA GLN A 214 33.42 11.28 -12.87
C GLN A 214 31.94 11.09 -13.23
N PRO A 215 31.13 10.53 -12.33
CA PRO A 215 29.69 10.44 -12.52
C PRO A 215 29.05 11.82 -12.74
N ASN A 216 28.11 11.89 -13.68
CA ASN A 216 27.26 13.07 -13.89
C ASN A 216 25.77 12.72 -13.94
N LEU A 217 25.42 11.46 -13.70
CA LEU A 217 24.06 10.98 -13.47
C LEU A 217 23.95 10.53 -12.02
N PHE A 218 23.19 11.27 -11.23
CA PHE A 218 23.02 11.01 -9.79
C PHE A 218 21.62 10.50 -9.50
N TYR A 219 21.51 9.41 -8.74
CA TYR A 219 20.21 8.84 -8.36
C TYR A 219 19.41 9.83 -7.51
N ASP A 220 18.20 10.17 -7.95
CA ASP A 220 17.28 11.03 -7.21
C ASP A 220 16.30 10.17 -6.42
N GLU A 221 16.67 9.89 -5.16
CA GLU A 221 15.83 9.09 -4.27
C GLU A 221 14.47 9.74 -4.02
N ILE A 222 14.41 11.07 -3.92
CA ILE A 222 13.18 11.79 -3.58
C ILE A 222 12.19 11.69 -4.74
N ALA A 223 12.61 12.00 -5.97
CA ALA A 223 11.77 11.89 -7.16
C ALA A 223 11.36 10.44 -7.41
N THR A 224 12.30 9.50 -7.24
CA THR A 224 12.04 8.06 -7.41
C THR A 224 10.99 7.57 -6.42
N GLN A 225 11.13 7.86 -5.12
CA GLN A 225 10.15 7.43 -4.11
C GLN A 225 8.80 8.13 -4.28
N LYS A 226 8.80 9.41 -4.67
CA LYS A 226 7.56 10.13 -4.96
C LYS A 226 6.79 9.47 -6.10
N PHE A 227 7.45 9.20 -7.22
CA PHE A 227 6.84 8.52 -8.36
C PHE A 227 6.34 7.12 -8.01
N ARG A 228 7.13 6.36 -7.22
CA ARG A 228 6.71 5.04 -6.71
C ARG A 228 5.41 5.14 -5.90
N ASN A 229 5.34 6.10 -4.99
CA ASN A 229 4.17 6.28 -4.13
C ASN A 229 2.94 6.71 -4.95
N GLU A 230 3.12 7.60 -5.93
CA GLU A 230 2.05 8.02 -6.84
C GLU A 230 1.50 6.83 -7.64
N LEU A 231 2.38 5.99 -8.21
CA LEU A 231 1.98 4.77 -8.92
C LEU A 231 1.17 3.81 -8.02
N ILE A 232 1.60 3.61 -6.77
CA ILE A 232 0.88 2.75 -5.82
C ILE A 232 -0.46 3.37 -5.42
N SER A 233 -0.51 4.69 -5.21
CA SER A 233 -1.75 5.38 -4.81
C SER A 233 -2.81 5.44 -5.92
N ASN A 234 -2.39 5.36 -7.19
CA ASN A 234 -3.29 5.36 -8.34
C ASN A 234 -3.98 4.01 -8.58
N ILE A 235 -3.63 2.97 -7.81
CA ILE A 235 -4.28 1.66 -7.91
C ILE A 235 -5.68 1.75 -7.32
N SER A 236 -6.71 1.56 -8.15
CA SER A 236 -8.09 1.50 -7.69
C SER A 236 -8.31 0.28 -6.78
N ASP A 237 -8.90 0.51 -5.61
CA ASP A 237 -9.36 -0.53 -4.68
C ASP A 237 -10.54 -1.36 -5.24
N THR A 238 -11.11 -0.95 -6.36
CA THR A 238 -12.32 -1.53 -6.94
C THR A 238 -12.09 -1.91 -8.40
N LYS A 239 -12.75 -3.00 -8.87
CA LYS A 239 -12.63 -3.49 -10.25
C LYS A 239 -13.88 -3.28 -11.11
N GLY A 240 -14.95 -2.73 -10.53
CA GLY A 240 -16.21 -2.48 -11.23
C GLY A 240 -17.32 -2.00 -10.31
N LEU A 241 -18.49 -1.74 -10.89
CA LEU A 241 -19.71 -1.30 -10.20
C LEU A 241 -20.83 -2.28 -10.56
N VAL A 242 -21.53 -2.80 -9.54
CA VAL A 242 -22.77 -3.55 -9.71
C VAL A 242 -23.93 -2.58 -9.57
N GLN A 243 -24.86 -2.61 -10.52
CA GLN A 243 -25.98 -1.69 -10.57
C GLN A 243 -27.19 -2.22 -9.79
N GLU A 244 -28.03 -1.33 -9.28
CA GLU A 244 -29.31 -1.69 -8.67
C GLU A 244 -30.17 -2.52 -9.64
N GLY A 245 -30.79 -3.59 -9.12
CA GLY A 245 -31.59 -4.53 -9.91
C GLY A 245 -30.79 -5.55 -10.71
N GLU A 246 -29.46 -5.47 -10.71
CA GLU A 246 -28.60 -6.47 -11.35
C GLU A 246 -28.68 -7.81 -10.61
N LYS A 247 -28.80 -8.91 -11.35
CA LYS A 247 -28.86 -10.26 -10.78
C LYS A 247 -27.48 -10.72 -10.33
N ILE A 248 -27.33 -11.00 -9.03
CA ILE A 248 -26.05 -11.39 -8.43
C ILE A 248 -25.87 -12.91 -8.42
N VAL A 249 -26.85 -13.66 -7.93
CA VAL A 249 -26.78 -15.12 -7.80
C VAL A 249 -28.18 -15.74 -7.76
N VAL A 250 -28.35 -16.88 -8.41
CA VAL A 250 -29.61 -17.65 -8.45
C VAL A 250 -29.60 -18.74 -7.38
N LYS A 251 -30.78 -19.11 -6.87
CA LYS A 251 -30.96 -20.25 -5.96
C LYS A 251 -30.38 -21.53 -6.54
N GLY A 252 -29.51 -22.20 -5.77
CA GLY A 252 -28.83 -23.43 -6.16
C GLY A 252 -27.56 -23.23 -7.00
N GLU A 253 -27.25 -22.01 -7.44
CA GLU A 253 -26.02 -21.71 -8.18
C GLU A 253 -24.78 -21.83 -7.27
N ILE A 254 -23.66 -22.31 -7.81
CA ILE A 254 -22.41 -22.42 -7.06
C ILE A 254 -21.77 -21.05 -6.92
N VAL A 255 -21.49 -20.64 -5.67
CA VAL A 255 -20.81 -19.38 -5.38
C VAL A 255 -19.34 -19.49 -5.79
N ASN A 256 -19.03 -19.05 -7.02
CA ASN A 256 -17.67 -19.00 -7.56
C ASN A 256 -16.85 -17.83 -6.96
N SER A 257 -15.62 -17.62 -7.44
CA SER A 257 -14.75 -16.56 -6.89
C SER A 257 -15.30 -15.15 -7.12
N ASP A 258 -15.86 -14.88 -8.30
CA ASP A 258 -16.36 -13.55 -8.65
C ASP A 258 -17.66 -13.23 -7.92
N VAL A 259 -18.61 -14.17 -7.89
CA VAL A 259 -19.86 -14.06 -7.13
C VAL A 259 -19.55 -13.89 -5.64
N TYR A 260 -18.62 -14.66 -5.09
CA TYR A 260 -18.19 -14.50 -3.69
C TYR A 260 -17.69 -13.07 -3.41
N GLN A 261 -16.90 -12.50 -4.32
CA GLN A 261 -16.34 -11.16 -4.18
C GLN A 261 -17.40 -10.08 -4.30
N ILE A 262 -18.39 -10.24 -5.19
CA ILE A 262 -19.56 -9.38 -5.29
C ILE A 262 -20.38 -9.43 -4.00
N LEU A 263 -20.69 -10.63 -3.49
CA LEU A 263 -21.44 -10.83 -2.24
C LEU A 263 -20.69 -10.25 -1.03
N ALA A 264 -19.37 -10.41 -0.97
CA ALA A 264 -18.54 -9.82 0.08
C ALA A 264 -18.53 -8.29 0.01
N SER A 265 -18.47 -7.72 -1.19
CA SER A 265 -18.54 -6.27 -1.42
C SER A 265 -19.92 -5.72 -1.04
N LEU A 266 -20.99 -6.41 -1.43
CA LEU A 266 -22.35 -6.08 -1.05
C LEU A 266 -22.51 -6.11 0.47
N LYS A 267 -22.03 -7.16 1.15
CA LYS A 267 -22.06 -7.27 2.62
C LYS A 267 -21.36 -6.09 3.30
N LYS A 268 -20.19 -5.67 2.77
CA LYS A 268 -19.42 -4.52 3.27
C LYS A 268 -20.18 -3.20 3.11
N GLU A 269 -20.77 -2.95 1.94
CA GLU A 269 -21.54 -1.73 1.68
C GLU A 269 -22.88 -1.70 2.41
N TYR A 270 -23.52 -2.86 2.58
CA TYR A 270 -24.73 -3.01 3.37
C TYR A 270 -24.51 -2.54 4.82
N GLY A 271 -23.40 -2.97 5.45
CA GLY A 271 -23.01 -2.54 6.80
C GLY A 271 -22.77 -1.03 6.91
N LYS A 272 -22.05 -0.44 5.94
CA LYS A 272 -21.80 1.02 5.92
C LYS A 272 -23.08 1.84 5.77
N ARG A 273 -23.98 1.44 4.86
CA ARG A 273 -25.22 2.18 4.59
C ARG A 273 -26.17 2.13 5.79
N LEU A 274 -26.32 0.97 6.43
CA LEU A 274 -27.17 0.80 7.63
C LEU A 274 -26.68 1.60 8.83
N GLY A 275 -25.36 1.78 9.00
CA GLY A 275 -24.81 2.58 10.09
C GLY A 275 -25.15 4.09 10.01
N SER A 276 -25.51 4.62 8.84
CA SER A 276 -25.56 6.08 8.61
C SER A 276 -26.94 6.74 8.74
N LYS A 277 -28.04 6.08 8.31
CA LYS A 277 -29.37 6.74 8.25
C LYS A 277 -30.43 6.17 9.18
N ASN A 278 -30.34 4.89 9.56
CA ASN A 278 -31.42 4.22 10.29
C ASN A 278 -31.04 3.75 11.69
N LEU A 279 -29.83 4.06 12.18
CA LEU A 279 -29.36 3.59 13.48
C LEU A 279 -30.28 4.03 14.63
N TYR A 280 -30.71 5.29 14.66
CA TYR A 280 -31.63 5.80 15.69
C TYR A 280 -33.00 5.12 15.65
N ALA A 281 -33.53 4.85 14.46
CA ALA A 281 -34.81 4.16 14.31
C ALA A 281 -34.73 2.69 14.74
N ILE A 282 -33.62 2.01 14.41
CA ILE A 282 -33.33 0.62 14.84
C ILE A 282 -33.15 0.57 16.36
N LEU A 283 -32.39 1.51 16.94
CA LEU A 283 -32.19 1.64 18.38
C LEU A 283 -33.52 1.85 19.12
N LEU A 284 -34.34 2.78 18.64
CA LEU A 284 -35.64 3.10 19.24
C LEU A 284 -36.62 1.92 19.14
N GLY A 285 -36.68 1.26 17.97
CA GLY A 285 -37.49 0.06 17.78
C GLY A 285 -37.08 -1.08 18.72
N ASN A 286 -35.77 -1.34 18.86
CA ASN A 286 -35.25 -2.35 19.77
C ASN A 286 -35.55 -2.00 21.23
N MET A 287 -35.35 -0.74 21.65
CA MET A 287 -35.70 -0.28 23.00
C MET A 287 -37.17 -0.49 23.31
N LEU A 288 -38.07 -0.12 22.40
CA LEU A 288 -39.52 -0.32 22.56
C LEU A 288 -39.89 -1.81 22.65
N LEU A 289 -39.31 -2.65 21.80
CA LEU A 289 -39.57 -4.08 21.79
C LEU A 289 -39.09 -4.74 23.10
N ILE A 290 -37.88 -4.43 23.57
CA ILE A 290 -37.35 -4.95 24.83
C ILE A 290 -38.19 -4.43 26.00
N ALA A 291 -38.60 -3.15 25.98
CA ALA A 291 -39.48 -2.59 27.01
C ALA A 291 -40.82 -3.33 27.06
N ALA A 292 -41.43 -3.64 25.90
CA ALA A 292 -42.66 -4.41 25.82
C ALA A 292 -42.50 -5.82 26.42
N LEU A 293 -41.37 -6.49 26.17
CA LEU A 293 -41.07 -7.79 26.77
C LEU A 293 -40.90 -7.72 28.30
N TYR A 294 -40.19 -6.69 28.80
CA TYR A 294 -40.01 -6.47 30.24
C TYR A 294 -41.33 -6.11 30.94
N ILE A 295 -42.18 -5.31 30.31
CA ILE A 295 -43.53 -5.02 30.80
C ILE A 295 -44.37 -6.30 30.82
N GLY A 296 -44.32 -7.11 29.76
CA GLY A 296 -44.98 -8.42 29.71
C GLY A 296 -44.52 -9.34 30.84
N LEU A 297 -43.21 -9.44 31.08
CA LEU A 297 -42.63 -10.21 32.19
C LEU A 297 -43.10 -9.69 33.55
N PHE A 298 -43.09 -8.37 33.76
CA PHE A 298 -43.56 -7.75 34.99
C PHE A 298 -45.04 -8.06 35.25
N LEU A 299 -45.91 -7.89 34.24
CA LEU A 299 -47.34 -8.19 34.34
C LEU A 299 -47.60 -9.68 34.58
N PHE A 300 -46.83 -10.56 33.94
CA PHE A 300 -46.90 -12.00 34.16
C PHE A 300 -46.58 -12.35 35.62
N LEU A 301 -45.48 -11.82 36.15
CA LEU A 301 -45.09 -12.04 37.54
C LEU A 301 -46.10 -11.43 38.52
N LEU A 302 -46.70 -10.29 38.19
CA LEU A 302 -47.73 -9.64 39.01
C LEU A 302 -49.00 -10.49 39.11
N LYS A 303 -49.46 -11.03 37.99
CA LYS A 303 -50.73 -11.77 37.92
C LYS A 303 -50.61 -13.23 38.35
N PHE A 304 -49.55 -13.92 37.93
CA PHE A 304 -49.45 -15.38 38.08
C PHE A 304 -48.48 -15.83 39.17
N ARG A 305 -47.47 -15.01 39.52
CA ARG A 305 -46.39 -15.39 40.44
C ARG A 305 -45.99 -14.26 41.39
N ASN A 306 -46.97 -13.59 42.00
CA ASN A 306 -46.73 -12.41 42.85
C ASN A 306 -45.79 -12.71 44.04
N GLU A 307 -45.69 -13.96 44.47
CA GLU A 307 -44.73 -14.41 45.49
C GLU A 307 -43.26 -14.16 45.09
N LEU A 308 -42.94 -14.22 43.79
CA LEU A 308 -41.60 -13.95 43.26
C LEU A 308 -41.28 -12.44 43.30
N LEU A 309 -42.26 -11.58 43.01
CA LEU A 309 -42.11 -10.12 43.14
C LEU A 309 -41.90 -9.67 44.58
N LYS A 310 -42.49 -10.38 45.55
CA LYS A 310 -42.35 -10.07 46.99
C LYS A 310 -40.98 -10.46 47.56
N ASN A 311 -40.25 -11.37 46.91
CA ASN A 311 -38.96 -11.85 47.37
C ASN A 311 -37.81 -11.36 46.49
N ASN A 312 -37.10 -10.33 46.97
CA ASN A 312 -36.00 -9.68 46.24
C ASN A 312 -34.92 -10.67 45.76
N ARG A 313 -34.61 -11.73 46.53
CA ARG A 313 -33.58 -12.70 46.15
C ARG A 313 -34.03 -13.56 44.95
N LYS A 314 -35.29 -14.02 44.97
CA LYS A 314 -35.87 -14.79 43.87
C LYS A 314 -36.01 -13.94 42.61
N LEU A 315 -36.46 -12.69 42.75
CA LEU A 315 -36.57 -11.75 41.64
C LEU A 315 -35.20 -11.43 41.02
N LEU A 316 -34.21 -11.11 41.86
CA LEU A 316 -32.83 -10.85 41.41
C LEU A 316 -32.28 -12.04 40.64
N PHE A 317 -32.46 -13.26 41.15
CA PHE A 317 -32.00 -14.47 40.50
C PHE A 317 -32.59 -14.65 39.10
N ILE A 318 -33.90 -14.46 38.94
CA ILE A 318 -34.58 -14.56 37.64
C ILE A 318 -34.07 -13.49 36.66
N LEU A 319 -34.00 -12.23 37.09
CA LEU A 319 -33.53 -11.15 36.23
C LEU A 319 -32.05 -11.34 35.85
N LEU A 320 -31.21 -11.81 36.78
CA LEU A 320 -29.81 -12.09 36.52
C LEU A 320 -29.65 -13.27 35.54
N LEU A 321 -30.45 -14.31 35.67
CA LEU A 321 -30.45 -15.45 34.75
C LEU A 321 -30.80 -15.01 33.33
N ILE A 322 -31.85 -14.20 33.15
CA ILE A 322 -32.25 -13.64 31.84
C ILE A 322 -31.17 -12.72 31.28
N THR A 323 -30.63 -11.83 32.11
CA THR A 323 -29.59 -10.89 31.67
C THR A 323 -28.31 -11.64 31.27
N LEU A 324 -27.93 -12.68 32.01
CA LEU A 324 -26.74 -13.50 31.74
C LEU A 324 -26.88 -14.29 30.43
N THR A 325 -28.04 -14.88 30.15
CA THR A 325 -28.25 -15.61 28.88
C THR A 325 -28.18 -14.67 27.69
N VAL A 326 -28.73 -13.46 27.79
CA VAL A 326 -28.58 -12.43 26.76
C VAL A 326 -27.12 -12.02 26.59
N LEU A 327 -26.39 -11.82 27.69
CA LEU A 327 -24.96 -11.44 27.66
C LEU A 327 -24.10 -12.50 26.96
N ILE A 328 -24.28 -13.78 27.31
CA ILE A 328 -23.57 -14.89 26.67
C ILE A 328 -23.90 -14.93 25.18
N SER A 329 -25.18 -14.76 24.82
CA SER A 329 -25.62 -14.72 23.42
C SER A 329 -24.94 -13.60 22.64
N ALA A 330 -24.91 -12.39 23.20
CA ALA A 330 -24.27 -11.24 22.56
C ALA A 330 -22.76 -11.43 22.37
N LEU A 331 -22.06 -12.03 23.35
CA LEU A 331 -20.63 -12.33 23.24
C LEU A 331 -20.34 -13.34 22.13
N ILE A 332 -21.09 -14.43 22.06
CA ILE A 332 -20.97 -15.44 20.99
C ILE A 332 -21.19 -14.81 19.61
N ILE A 333 -22.22 -13.97 19.53
CA ILE A 333 -22.59 -13.28 18.30
C ILE A 333 -21.49 -12.31 17.82
N LYS A 334 -20.72 -11.70 18.73
CA LYS A 334 -19.62 -10.78 18.40
C LYS A 334 -18.36 -11.50 17.93
N THR A 335 -18.11 -12.72 18.39
CA THR A 335 -16.89 -13.48 18.05
C THR A 335 -17.00 -14.25 16.73
N SER A 336 -18.19 -14.37 16.13
CA SER A 336 -18.44 -14.88 14.75
C SER A 336 -17.90 -16.28 14.41
N THR A 337 -17.34 -17.02 15.38
CA THR A 337 -16.70 -18.33 15.19
C THR A 337 -17.56 -19.52 15.65
N ILE A 338 -18.66 -19.27 16.35
CA ILE A 338 -19.49 -20.32 16.98
C ILE A 338 -20.92 -20.23 16.44
N SER A 339 -21.48 -21.38 16.05
CA SER A 339 -22.86 -21.50 15.54
C SER A 339 -23.90 -21.02 16.56
N MET A 340 -24.95 -20.33 16.09
CA MET A 340 -26.05 -19.80 16.92
C MET A 340 -26.80 -20.89 17.71
N LEU A 341 -26.66 -22.17 17.32
CA LEU A 341 -27.26 -23.33 17.99
C LEU A 341 -26.69 -23.65 19.37
N VAL A 342 -25.54 -23.07 19.75
CA VAL A 342 -24.87 -23.31 21.04
C VAL A 342 -25.47 -22.46 22.18
N ILE A 343 -26.35 -21.50 21.87
CA ILE A 343 -26.92 -20.59 22.85
C ILE A 343 -27.89 -21.35 23.78
N PRO A 344 -27.66 -21.37 25.11
CA PRO A 344 -28.47 -22.13 26.06
C PRO A 344 -29.79 -21.41 26.41
N LEU A 345 -30.57 -21.02 25.40
CA LEU A 345 -31.83 -20.28 25.58
C LEU A 345 -32.89 -21.11 26.33
N ALA A 346 -32.82 -22.44 26.21
CA ALA A 346 -33.78 -23.38 26.74
C ALA A 346 -33.65 -23.67 28.26
N ILE A 347 -32.63 -23.15 28.93
CA ILE A 347 -32.41 -23.41 30.38
C ILE A 347 -33.32 -22.53 31.25
N VAL A 348 -33.68 -21.33 30.78
CA VAL A 348 -34.46 -20.35 31.56
C VAL A 348 -35.85 -20.86 31.96
N PRO A 349 -36.66 -21.47 31.08
CA PRO A 349 -37.97 -21.99 31.45
C PRO A 349 -37.93 -23.12 32.49
N ILE A 350 -36.87 -23.94 32.49
CA ILE A 350 -36.74 -25.12 33.34
C ILE A 350 -36.58 -24.74 34.83
N PHE A 351 -35.98 -23.59 35.13
CA PHE A 351 -35.82 -23.11 36.51
C PHE A 351 -36.99 -22.28 37.04
N VAL A 352 -37.92 -21.89 36.16
CA VAL A 352 -39.07 -21.02 36.49
C VAL A 352 -40.38 -21.81 36.63
N ILE A 353 -40.44 -23.02 36.05
CA ILE A 353 -41.48 -24.04 36.31
C ILE A 353 -41.22 -24.66 37.67
#